data_AF-A0A9E3M569-F1
#
_entry.id   AF-A0A9E3M569-F1
#
_cell.length_a   1.000
_cell.length_b   1.000
_cell.length_c   1.000
_cell.angle_alpha   90.00
_cell.angle_beta   90.00
_cell.angle_gamma   90.00
#
_symmetry.space_group_name_H-M   'P 1'
#
loop_
_entity.id
_entity.type
_entity.pdbx_description
1 polymer ?
#
loop_
_entity_poly.entity_id
_entity_poly.type
_entity_poly.pdbx_seq_one_letter_code
_entity_poly.pdbx_strand_id
1 'polypeptide(L)'
;MFLHFPLVFVVLYGLVLVREGLTAGLVISLMLATSGIFAFVAHLFFIARGHSQFQTPMSLFILLATLFASLAQAVVSVKLLAA
;
A
#
# COMPACT_ATOMS: atom_id res chain seq x y z
N MET A 1 -10.58 4.65 -12.54
CA MET A 1 -10.42 3.26 -13.01
C MET A 1 -9.25 3.10 -13.99
N PHE A 2 -9.10 3.96 -15.02
CA PHE A 2 -7.97 3.87 -15.97
C PHE A 2 -6.58 3.89 -15.34
N LEU A 3 -6.37 4.62 -14.24
CA LEU A 3 -5.07 4.67 -13.57
C LEU A 3 -4.70 3.37 -12.85
N HIS A 4 -5.69 2.56 -12.43
CA HIS A 4 -5.42 1.33 -11.67
C HIS A 4 -4.84 0.23 -12.55
N PHE A 5 -5.22 0.17 -13.83
CA PHE A 5 -4.77 -0.88 -14.73
C PHE A 5 -3.25 -0.85 -14.96
N PRO A 6 -2.62 0.30 -15.32
CA PRO A 6 -1.16 0.41 -15.40
C PRO A 6 -0.47 0.19 -14.05
N LEU A 7 -1.08 0.66 -12.96
CA LEU A 7 -0.52 0.52 -11.61
C LEU A 7 -0.36 -0.95 -11.20
N VAL A 8 -1.31 -1.82 -11.57
CA VAL A 8 -1.19 -3.26 -11.32
C VAL A 8 0.08 -3.82 -11.99
N PHE A 9 0.38 -3.43 -13.24
CA PHE A 9 1.61 -3.86 -13.91
C PHE A 9 2.87 -3.35 -13.20
N VAL A 10 2.87 -2.12 -12.70
CA VAL A 10 4.00 -1.58 -11.92
C VAL A 10 4.21 -2.36 -10.63
N VAL A 11 3.14 -2.72 -9.92
CA VAL A 11 3.22 -3.53 -8.70
C VAL A 11 3.74 -4.95 -9.00
N LEU A 12 3.21 -5.59 -10.05
CA LEU A 12 3.66 -6.92 -10.47
C LEU A 12 5.13 -6.91 -10.92
N TYR A 13 5.55 -5.87 -11.63
CA TYR A 13 6.95 -5.70 -12.00
C TYR A 13 7.85 -5.48 -10.77
N GLY A 14 7.41 -4.65 -9.83
CA GLY A 14 8.09 -4.48 -8.54
C GLY A 14 8.28 -5.80 -7.79
N LEU A 15 7.27 -6.68 -7.81
CA LEU A 15 7.36 -8.01 -7.22
C LEU A 15 8.43 -8.88 -7.89
N VAL A 16 8.55 -8.85 -9.22
CA VAL A 16 9.62 -9.54 -9.95
C VAL A 16 10.99 -9.01 -9.54
N LEU A 17 11.16 -7.69 -9.46
CA LEU A 17 12.43 -7.08 -9.05
C LEU A 17 12.81 -7.42 -7.60
N VAL A 18 11.85 -7.48 -6.69
CA VAL A 18 12.07 -7.93 -5.31
C VAL A 18 12.55 -9.39 -5.30
N ARG A 19 11.93 -10.25 -6.11
CA ARG A 19 12.33 -11.67 -6.24
C ARG A 19 13.75 -11.81 -6.78
N GLU A 20 14.17 -10.94 -7.69
CA GLU A 20 15.53 -10.91 -8.26
C GLU A 20 16.57 -10.28 -7.31
N GLY A 21 16.16 -9.79 -6.14
CA GLY A 21 17.05 -9.16 -5.16
C GLY A 21 17.51 -7.75 -5.56
N LEU A 22 16.81 -7.11 -6.49
CA LEU A 22 17.16 -5.78 -6.98
C LEU A 22 16.61 -4.68 -6.06
N THR A 23 17.45 -3.69 -5.74
CA THR A 23 17.08 -2.54 -4.89
C THR A 23 15.89 -1.74 -5.43
N ALA A 24 15.76 -1.66 -6.76
CA ALA A 24 14.62 -1.02 -7.42
C ALA A 24 13.28 -1.66 -7.01
N GLY A 25 13.23 -2.98 -6.78
CA GLY A 25 12.04 -3.66 -6.29
C GLY A 25 11.65 -3.23 -4.88
N LEU A 26 12.65 -3.04 -4.00
CA LEU A 26 12.42 -2.54 -2.64
C LEU A 26 11.94 -1.10 -2.62
N VAL A 27 12.42 -0.25 -3.55
CA VAL A 27 11.92 1.12 -3.72
C VAL A 27 10.45 1.10 -4.13
N ILE A 28 10.07 0.29 -5.12
CA ILE A 28 8.66 0.16 -5.56
C ILE A 28 7.79 -0.38 -4.41
N SER A 29 8.29 -1.37 -3.66
CA SER A 29 7.63 -1.92 -2.47
C SER A 29 7.37 -0.84 -1.41
N LEU A 30 8.35 0.04 -1.14
CA LEU A 30 8.16 1.16 -0.22
C LEU A 30 7.14 2.19 -0.74
N MET A 31 7.17 2.53 -2.03
CA MET A 31 6.18 3.43 -2.63
C MET A 31 4.76 2.86 -2.55
N LEU A 32 4.60 1.55 -2.74
CA LEU A 32 3.30 0.88 -2.60
C LEU A 32 2.83 0.90 -1.14
N ALA A 33 3.72 0.60 -0.19
CA ALA A 33 3.39 0.62 1.23
C ALA A 33 3.00 2.03 1.72
N THR A 34 3.74 3.07 1.32
CA THR A 34 3.39 4.45 1.67
C THR A 34 2.07 4.88 1.04
N SER A 35 1.76 4.44 -0.19
CA SER A 35 0.47 4.68 -0.82
C SER A 35 -0.69 4.04 -0.05
N GLY A 36 -0.51 2.81 0.46
CA GLY A 36 -1.50 2.14 1.30
C GLY A 36 -1.74 2.85 2.64
N ILE A 37 -0.66 3.29 3.31
CA ILE A 37 -0.75 4.09 4.54
C ILE A 37 -1.43 5.44 4.27
N PHE A 38 -1.08 6.10 3.17
CA PHE A 38 -1.72 7.34 2.76
C PHE A 38 -3.22 7.16 2.52
N ALA A 39 -3.63 6.08 1.85
CA ALA A 39 -5.03 5.76 1.65
C ALA A 39 -5.78 5.58 2.99
N PHE A 40 -5.15 4.94 3.98
CA PHE A 40 -5.69 4.83 5.35
C PHE A 40 -5.93 6.21 5.98
N VAL A 41 -4.94 7.09 5.94
CA VAL A 41 -5.04 8.44 6.51
C VAL A 41 -6.12 9.27 5.80
N ALA A 42 -6.18 9.21 4.47
CA ALA A 42 -7.19 9.91 3.68
C ALA A 42 -8.61 9.43 4.03
N HIS A 43 -8.81 8.12 4.20
CA HIS A 43 -10.10 7.58 4.64
C HIS A 43 -10.47 8.04 6.04
N LEU A 44 -9.51 8.02 6.98
CA LEU A 44 -9.74 8.48 8.35
C LEU A 44 -10.17 9.96 8.37
N PHE A 45 -9.55 10.79 7.52
CA PHE A 45 -9.93 12.18 7.33
C PHE A 45 -11.37 12.35 6.81
N PHE A 46 -11.79 11.57 5.80
CA PHE A 46 -13.17 11.64 5.30
C PHE A 46 -14.20 11.12 6.30
N ILE A 47 -13.86 10.07 7.05
CA ILE A 47 -14.69 9.53 8.13
C ILE A 47 -14.89 10.60 9.22
N ALA A 48 -13.82 11.29 9.62
CA ALA A 48 -13.87 12.37 10.61
C ALA A 48 -14.73 13.56 10.15
N ARG A 49 -14.86 13.79 8.84
CA ARG A 49 -15.77 14.80 8.26
C ARG A 49 -17.23 14.34 8.15
N GLY A 50 -17.58 13.15 8.62
CA GLY A 50 -18.96 12.65 8.66
C GLY A 50 -19.44 11.97 7.38
N HIS A 51 -18.53 11.62 6.45
CA HIS A 51 -18.91 10.88 5.24
C HIS A 51 -19.15 9.39 5.57
N SER A 52 -20.41 9.03 5.84
CA SER A 52 -20.85 7.68 6.22
C SER A 52 -20.52 6.57 5.19
N GLN A 53 -20.37 6.93 3.92
CA GLN A 53 -19.97 6.03 2.83
C GLN A 53 -18.65 5.27 3.07
N PHE A 54 -17.75 5.82 3.90
CA PHE A 54 -16.47 5.19 4.24
C PHE A 54 -16.52 4.32 5.49
N GLN A 55 -17.63 4.32 6.23
CA GLN A 55 -17.80 3.61 7.50
C GLN A 55 -18.44 2.21 7.34
N THR A 56 -18.67 1.76 6.10
CA THR A 56 -19.24 0.43 5.89
C THR A 56 -18.30 -0.64 6.44
N PRO A 57 -18.81 -1.75 7.00
CA PRO A 57 -17.96 -2.80 7.60
C PRO A 57 -16.90 -3.33 6.63
N MET A 58 -17.25 -3.49 5.35
CA MET A 58 -16.32 -3.96 4.32
C MET A 58 -15.22 -2.93 4.03
N SER A 59 -15.58 -1.63 3.96
CA SER A 59 -14.60 -0.54 3.79
C SER A 59 -13.57 -0.57 4.92
N LEU A 60 -14.03 -0.62 6.17
CA LEU A 60 -13.14 -0.67 7.34
C LEU A 60 -12.26 -1.92 7.36
N PHE A 61 -12.82 -3.08 6.99
CA PHE A 61 -12.06 -4.32 6.89
C PHE A 61 -10.91 -4.23 5.88
N ILE A 62 -11.21 -3.79 4.64
CA ILE A 62 -10.20 -3.62 3.59
C ILE A 62 -9.14 -2.59 4.04
N LEU A 63 -9.58 -1.50 4.68
CA LEU A 63 -8.71 -0.43 5.13
C LEU A 63 -7.71 -0.93 6.19
N LEU A 64 -8.17 -1.68 7.19
CA LEU A 64 -7.33 -2.27 8.22
C LEU A 64 -6.40 -3.34 7.64
N ALA A 65 -6.90 -4.24 6.80
CA ALA A 65 -6.08 -5.27 6.16
C ALA A 65 -4.96 -4.65 5.33
N THR A 66 -5.28 -3.61 4.55
CA THR A 66 -4.30 -2.88 3.72
C THR A 66 -3.27 -2.15 4.58
N LEU A 67 -3.69 -1.56 5.71
CA LEU A 67 -2.76 -0.92 6.65
C LEU A 67 -1.75 -1.92 7.22
N PHE A 68 -2.21 -3.06 7.74
CA PHE A 68 -1.32 -4.08 8.30
C PHE A 68 -0.36 -4.64 7.25
N ALA A 69 -0.87 -4.94 6.05
CA ALA A 69 -0.04 -5.38 4.93
C ALA A 69 1.01 -4.32 4.56
N SER A 70 0.63 -3.05 4.49
CA SER A 70 1.54 -1.94 4.17
C SER A 70 2.61 -1.73 5.23
N LEU A 71 2.26 -1.83 6.52
CA LEU A 71 3.23 -1.73 7.61
C LEU A 71 4.22 -2.88 7.59
N ALA A 72 3.75 -4.12 7.43
CA ALA A 72 4.61 -5.29 7.31
C ALA A 72 5.55 -5.17 6.10
N GLN A 73 5.00 -4.79 4.94
CA GLN A 73 5.77 -4.56 3.72
C GLN A 73 6.83 -3.47 3.89
N ALA A 74 6.49 -2.35 4.53
CA ALA A 74 7.44 -1.27 4.81
C ALA A 74 8.59 -1.73 5.72
N VAL A 75 8.27 -2.40 6.84
CA VAL A 75 9.27 -2.89 7.79
C VAL A 75 10.23 -3.89 7.12
N VAL A 76 9.70 -4.85 6.36
CA VAL A 76 10.53 -5.84 5.65
C VAL A 76 11.40 -5.16 4.59
N SER A 77 10.83 -4.24 3.82
CA SER A 77 11.57 -3.56 2.75
C SER A 77 12.70 -2.67 3.29
N VAL A 78 12.47 -1.96 4.40
CA VAL A 78 13.51 -1.17 5.08
C VAL A 78 14.62 -2.07 5.63
N LYS A 79 14.26 -3.20 6.26
CA LYS A 79 15.25 -4.15 6.77
C LYS A 79 16.12 -4.71 5.65
N LEU A 80 15.54 -5.05 4.50
CA LEU A 80 16.28 -5.56 3.34
C LEU A 80 17.14 -4.49 2.66
N LEU A 81 16.75 -3.22 2.70
CA LEU A 81 17.57 -2.10 2.18
C LEU A 81 18.74 -1.73 3.09
N ALA A 82 18.61 -1.99 4.39
CA ALA A 82 19.63 -1.69 5.39
C ALA A 82 20.60 -2.86 5.67
N ALA A 83 20.36 -4.02 5.05
CA ALA A 83 21.18 -5.22 5.15
C ALA A 83 22.24 -5.26 4.04
#